data_AF-A0A9E0HB70-F1
#
_entry.id   AF-A0A9E0HB70-F1
#
_cell.length_a   1.000
_cell.length_b   1.000
_cell.length_c   1.000
_cell.angle_alpha   90.00
_cell.angle_beta   90.00
_cell.angle_gamma   90.00
#
_symmetry.space_group_name_H-M   'P 1'
#
loop_
_entity.id
_entity.type
_entity.pdbx_description
1 polymer ?
#
loop_
_entity_poly.entity_id
_entity_poly.type
_entity_poly.pdbx_seq_one_letter_code
_entity_poly.pdbx_strand_id
1 'polypeptide(L)'
;MTDHATHVLDALAALRTAIAADVPEQELTPFLDVAVAIVRGEPGYDREAMVAAAAPLVADNEGGLAAALNALEGLLTSTFYDQEWRWACERRSKLEAVRTLWAEQLGGPGAPYLDCEGVDDLLRRKGDHEGGLRPEQIPPGTPTSHWWWWYPATPPA
;
A
#
# COMPACT_ATOMS: atom_id res chain seq x y z
N MET A 1 2.52 -23.93 8.87
CA MET A 1 3.17 -23.36 7.67
C MET A 1 2.08 -23.13 6.67
N THR A 2 1.66 -21.88 6.50
CA THR A 2 0.69 -21.52 5.47
C THR A 2 1.43 -21.54 4.13
N ASP A 3 0.76 -22.02 3.08
CA ASP A 3 1.34 -22.18 1.76
C ASP A 3 1.40 -20.82 1.04
N HIS A 4 2.60 -20.34 0.71
CA HIS A 4 2.82 -19.07 0.00
C HIS A 4 2.09 -19.03 -1.34
N ALA A 5 1.92 -20.18 -2.00
CA ALA A 5 1.14 -20.27 -3.24
C ALA A 5 -0.34 -19.93 -2.99
N THR A 6 -0.90 -20.34 -1.85
CA THR A 6 -2.26 -20.00 -1.46
C THR A 6 -2.39 -18.49 -1.21
N HIS A 7 -1.43 -17.86 -0.53
CA HIS A 7 -1.44 -16.41 -0.31
C HIS A 7 -1.40 -15.59 -1.61
N VAL A 8 -0.59 -16.01 -2.59
CA VAL A 8 -0.54 -15.35 -3.90
C VAL A 8 -1.85 -15.50 -4.65
N LEU A 9 -2.47 -16.68 -4.62
CA LEU A 9 -3.77 -16.91 -5.23
C LEU A 9 -4.88 -16.09 -4.56
N ASP A 10 -4.89 -16.01 -3.23
CA ASP A 10 -5.83 -15.20 -2.46
C ASP A 10 -5.63 -13.71 -2.77
N ALA A 11 -4.38 -13.24 -2.90
CA ALA A 11 -4.06 -11.87 -3.31
C ALA A 11 -4.57 -11.55 -4.71
N LEU A 12 -4.40 -12.45 -5.68
CA LEU A 12 -4.90 -12.26 -7.04
C LEU A 12 -6.43 -12.32 -7.11
N ALA A 13 -7.07 -13.16 -6.29
CA ALA A 13 -8.52 -13.23 -6.17
C ALA A 13 -9.08 -11.95 -5.53
N ALA A 14 -8.46 -11.47 -4.46
CA ALA A 14 -8.76 -10.19 -3.81
C ALA A 14 -8.67 -9.02 -4.79
N LEU A 15 -7.55 -8.92 -5.53
CA LEU A 15 -7.38 -7.91 -6.57
C LEU A 15 -8.49 -8.00 -7.63
N ARG A 16 -8.81 -9.20 -8.11
CA ARG A 16 -9.88 -9.40 -9.11
C ARG A 16 -11.26 -9.00 -8.58
N THR A 17 -11.59 -9.33 -7.34
CA THR A 17 -12.85 -8.94 -6.70
C THR A 17 -12.93 -7.42 -6.55
N ALA A 18 -11.83 -6.80 -6.11
CA ALA A 18 -11.72 -5.35 -5.98
C ALA A 18 -12.04 -4.61 -7.29
N ILE A 19 -11.40 -5.08 -8.35
CA ILE A 19 -11.55 -4.65 -9.73
C ILE A 19 -13.00 -4.78 -10.23
N ALA A 20 -13.68 -5.89 -9.90
CA ALA A 20 -14.97 -6.22 -10.50
C ALA A 20 -16.15 -5.49 -9.86
N ALA A 21 -16.02 -5.07 -8.60
CA ALA A 21 -17.17 -4.67 -7.79
C ALA A 21 -17.12 -3.23 -7.24
N ASP A 22 -16.12 -2.42 -7.63
CA ASP A 22 -15.90 -1.08 -7.04
C ASP A 22 -15.96 -1.11 -5.50
N VAL A 23 -15.37 -2.18 -4.94
CA VAL A 23 -15.58 -2.56 -3.54
C VAL A 23 -14.59 -1.85 -2.61
N PRO A 24 -14.91 -1.80 -1.30
CA PRO A 24 -14.08 -1.15 -0.29
C PRO A 24 -12.64 -1.68 -0.26
N GLU A 25 -11.71 -0.80 0.14
CA GLU A 25 -10.28 -1.06 0.35
C GLU A 25 -9.99 -2.37 1.12
N GLN A 26 -10.86 -2.77 2.03
CA GLN A 26 -10.72 -4.00 2.83
C GLN A 26 -10.52 -5.24 1.96
N GLU A 27 -11.16 -5.29 0.79
CA GLU A 27 -11.05 -6.37 -0.19
C GLU A 27 -9.69 -6.38 -0.90
N LEU A 28 -8.92 -5.29 -0.89
CA LEU A 28 -7.55 -5.22 -1.42
C LEU A 28 -6.48 -5.65 -0.42
N THR A 29 -6.83 -5.81 0.86
CA THR A 29 -5.85 -6.10 1.92
C THR A 29 -4.95 -7.31 1.61
N PRO A 30 -5.47 -8.46 1.14
CA PRO A 30 -4.61 -9.61 0.82
C PRO A 30 -3.59 -9.30 -0.28
N PHE A 31 -3.98 -8.54 -1.30
CA PHE A 31 -3.10 -8.09 -2.37
C PHE A 31 -2.00 -7.17 -1.86
N LEU A 32 -2.37 -6.18 -1.04
CA LEU A 32 -1.44 -5.22 -0.46
C LEU A 32 -0.44 -5.90 0.48
N ASP A 33 -0.87 -6.86 1.29
CA ASP A 33 -0.01 -7.60 2.21
C ASP A 33 1.03 -8.45 1.46
N VAL A 34 0.64 -9.09 0.35
CA VAL A 34 1.59 -9.83 -0.53
C VAL A 34 2.58 -8.88 -1.20
N ALA A 35 2.13 -7.72 -1.68
CA ALA A 35 3.03 -6.72 -2.26
C ALA A 35 4.10 -6.25 -1.24
N VAL A 36 3.69 -6.02 0.00
CA VAL A 36 4.61 -5.70 1.10
C VAL A 36 5.60 -6.83 1.37
N ALA A 37 5.14 -8.08 1.44
CA ALA A 37 6.01 -9.23 1.68
C ALA A 37 7.07 -9.40 0.58
N ILE A 38 6.69 -9.18 -0.69
CA ILE A 38 7.62 -9.21 -1.83
C ILE A 38 8.68 -8.12 -1.73
N VAL A 39 8.27 -6.87 -1.45
CA VAL A 39 9.21 -5.74 -1.34
C VAL A 39 10.19 -5.91 -0.18
N ARG A 40 9.77 -6.60 0.88
CA ARG A 40 10.63 -6.97 2.01
C ARG A 40 11.60 -8.13 1.71
N GLY A 41 11.44 -8.81 0.59
CA GLY A 41 12.23 -10.00 0.27
C GLY A 41 11.90 -11.19 1.18
N GLU A 42 10.65 -11.31 1.65
CA GLU A 42 10.23 -12.46 2.44
C GLU A 42 10.37 -13.75 1.61
N PRO A 43 10.94 -14.83 2.17
CA PRO A 43 11.17 -16.06 1.43
C PRO A 43 9.85 -16.71 1.02
N GLY A 44 9.81 -17.31 -0.18
CA GLY A 44 8.62 -18.00 -0.69
C GLY A 44 7.72 -17.13 -1.58
N TYR A 45 8.02 -15.83 -1.71
CA TYR A 45 7.38 -14.98 -2.70
C TYR A 45 8.29 -14.75 -3.90
N ASP A 46 7.75 -14.92 -5.10
CA ASP A 46 8.43 -14.65 -6.37
C ASP A 46 7.86 -13.35 -6.96
N ARG A 47 8.72 -12.32 -6.99
CA ARG A 47 8.39 -10.98 -7.50
C ARG A 47 7.95 -11.04 -8.96
N GLU A 48 8.71 -11.74 -9.79
CA GLU A 48 8.48 -11.78 -11.24
C GLU A 48 7.19 -12.54 -11.54
N ALA A 49 6.98 -13.68 -10.86
CA ALA A 49 5.76 -14.46 -11.01
C ALA A 49 4.51 -13.68 -10.57
N MET A 50 4.59 -12.95 -9.44
CA MET A 50 3.48 -12.12 -8.97
C MET A 50 3.16 -10.99 -9.95
N VAL A 51 4.18 -10.27 -10.41
CA VAL A 51 3.98 -9.17 -11.36
C VAL A 51 3.39 -9.70 -12.67
N ALA A 52 3.91 -10.81 -13.21
CA ALA A 52 3.39 -11.42 -14.42
C ALA A 52 1.91 -11.85 -14.27
N ALA A 53 1.53 -12.41 -13.12
CA ALA A 53 0.17 -12.84 -12.85
C ALA A 53 -0.80 -11.67 -12.61
N ALA A 54 -0.34 -10.61 -11.96
CA ALA A 54 -1.14 -9.42 -11.64
C ALA A 54 -1.23 -8.42 -12.79
N ALA A 55 -0.22 -8.36 -13.67
CA ALA A 55 -0.15 -7.42 -14.79
C ALA A 55 -1.45 -7.33 -15.63
N PRO A 56 -2.07 -8.44 -16.11
CA PRO A 56 -3.32 -8.33 -16.87
C PRO A 56 -4.47 -7.77 -16.03
N LEU A 57 -4.55 -8.11 -14.74
CA LEU A 57 -5.60 -7.59 -13.85
C LEU A 57 -5.45 -6.09 -13.64
N VAL A 58 -4.22 -5.60 -13.47
CA VAL A 58 -3.93 -4.18 -13.29
C VAL A 58 -4.17 -3.40 -14.59
N ALA A 59 -3.74 -3.93 -15.73
CA ALA A 59 -3.93 -3.28 -17.04
C ALA A 59 -5.41 -3.14 -17.41
N ASP A 60 -6.22 -4.15 -17.09
CA ASP A 60 -7.67 -4.12 -17.35
C ASP A 60 -8.44 -3.24 -16.36
N ASN A 61 -7.77 -2.65 -15.35
CA ASN A 61 -8.45 -1.99 -14.25
C ASN A 61 -7.58 -0.95 -13.50
N GLU A 62 -7.13 0.07 -14.22
CA GLU A 62 -6.50 1.26 -13.63
C GLU A 62 -7.36 1.87 -12.48
N GLY A 63 -8.69 1.71 -12.54
CA GLY A 63 -9.65 2.21 -11.57
C GLY A 63 -9.50 1.65 -10.15
N GLY A 64 -9.20 0.35 -9.99
CA GLY A 64 -9.13 -0.27 -8.65
C GLY A 64 -7.99 0.27 -7.78
N LEU A 65 -6.84 0.55 -8.41
CA LEU A 65 -5.70 1.14 -7.72
C LEU A 65 -5.92 2.63 -7.41
N ALA A 66 -6.59 3.36 -8.31
CA ALA A 66 -7.04 4.72 -8.04
C ALA A 66 -8.08 4.76 -6.90
N ALA A 67 -8.97 3.77 -6.80
CA ALA A 67 -9.93 3.66 -5.70
C ALA A 67 -9.24 3.49 -4.34
N ALA A 68 -8.14 2.73 -4.28
CA ALA A 68 -7.33 2.60 -3.06
C ALA A 68 -6.69 3.94 -2.63
N LEU A 69 -6.17 4.72 -3.59
CA LEU A 69 -5.69 6.08 -3.31
C LEU A 69 -6.82 6.98 -2.81
N ASN A 70 -7.96 6.99 -3.50
CA ASN A 70 -9.12 7.79 -3.11
C ASN A 70 -9.63 7.42 -1.70
N ALA A 71 -9.60 6.13 -1.33
CA ALA A 71 -9.97 5.68 0.00
C ALA A 71 -9.00 6.20 1.07
N LEU A 72 -7.69 6.17 0.80
CA LEU A 72 -6.69 6.74 1.70
C LEU A 72 -6.82 8.26 1.82
N GLU A 73 -7.03 8.97 0.72
CA GLU A 73 -7.30 10.41 0.74
C GLU A 73 -8.54 10.73 1.57
N GLY A 74 -9.64 9.98 1.35
CA GLY A 74 -10.87 10.11 2.12
C GLY A 74 -10.63 9.96 3.62
N LEU A 75 -9.84 8.94 4.03
CA LEU A 75 -9.42 8.78 5.42
C LEU A 75 -8.65 10.02 5.90
N LEU A 76 -7.64 10.48 5.16
CA LEU A 76 -6.80 11.62 5.57
C LEU A 76 -7.54 12.96 5.66
N THR A 77 -8.70 13.08 5.03
CA THR A 77 -9.54 14.30 5.15
C THR A 77 -10.45 14.31 6.38
N SER A 78 -10.59 13.19 7.11
CA SER A 78 -11.38 13.11 8.32
C SER A 78 -10.60 13.56 9.57
N THR A 79 -11.27 13.57 10.73
CA THR A 79 -10.63 13.71 12.05
C THR A 79 -10.20 12.35 12.54
N PHE A 80 -8.97 12.26 13.06
CA PHE A 80 -8.44 11.00 13.58
C PHE A 80 -8.81 10.75 15.04
N TYR A 81 -9.12 9.49 15.33
CA TYR A 81 -9.36 8.93 16.66
C TYR A 81 -8.51 7.67 16.86
N ASP A 82 -8.05 7.45 18.10
CA ASP A 82 -7.29 6.27 18.52
C ASP A 82 -6.06 5.96 17.66
N GLN A 83 -6.14 4.95 16.78
CA GLN A 83 -5.02 4.40 16.02
C GLN A 83 -5.08 4.78 14.52
N GLU A 84 -5.95 5.72 14.14
CA GLU A 84 -6.17 6.08 12.74
C GLU A 84 -4.92 6.64 12.06
N TRP A 85 -4.08 7.38 12.79
CA TRP A 85 -2.76 7.82 12.27
C TRP A 85 -1.87 6.65 11.90
N ARG A 86 -1.76 5.65 12.79
CA ARG A 86 -0.99 4.43 12.54
C ARG A 86 -1.53 3.69 11.31
N TRP A 87 -2.84 3.59 11.17
CA TRP A 87 -3.45 2.92 10.03
C TRP A 87 -3.24 3.68 8.71
N ALA A 88 -3.29 5.02 8.71
CA ALA A 88 -3.01 5.82 7.54
C ALA A 88 -1.55 5.63 7.06
N CYS A 89 -0.61 5.62 7.99
CA CYS A 89 0.80 5.37 7.70
C CYS A 89 1.06 3.94 7.18
N GLU A 90 0.35 2.94 7.71
CA GLU A 90 0.43 1.55 7.24
C GLU A 90 -0.09 1.43 5.80
N ARG A 91 -1.25 2.02 5.51
CA ARG A 91 -1.81 2.06 4.15
C ARG A 91 -0.89 2.75 3.17
N ARG A 92 -0.29 3.89 3.55
CA ARG A 92 0.70 4.57 2.71
C ARG A 92 1.92 3.70 2.40
N SER A 93 2.37 2.89 3.37
CA SER A 93 3.47 1.94 3.17
C SER A 93 3.10 0.79 2.25
N LYS A 94 1.86 0.30 2.34
CA LYS A 94 1.31 -0.69 1.40
C LYS A 94 1.28 -0.15 -0.02
N LEU A 95 0.83 1.10 -0.21
CA LEU A 95 0.86 1.77 -1.51
C LEU A 95 2.29 1.99 -2.03
N GLU A 96 3.24 2.35 -1.17
CA GLU A 96 4.66 2.44 -1.56
C GLU A 96 5.19 1.09 -2.04
N ALA A 97 4.81 0.00 -1.36
CA ALA A 97 5.21 -1.34 -1.76
C ALA A 97 4.63 -1.71 -3.13
N VAL A 98 3.36 -1.39 -3.40
CA VAL A 98 2.76 -1.53 -4.74
C VAL A 98 3.55 -0.71 -5.75
N ARG A 99 3.73 0.60 -5.52
CA ARG A 99 4.51 1.45 -6.45
C ARG A 99 5.90 0.89 -6.74
N THR A 100 6.58 0.39 -5.71
CA THR A 100 7.90 -0.23 -5.83
C THR A 100 7.85 -1.54 -6.62
N LEU A 101 6.84 -2.38 -6.38
CA LEU A 101 6.67 -3.67 -7.02
C LEU A 101 6.44 -3.54 -8.53
N TRP A 102 5.62 -2.55 -8.94
CA TRP A 102 5.32 -2.30 -10.34
C TRP A 102 6.16 -1.17 -10.97
N ALA A 103 7.18 -0.62 -10.30
CA ALA A 103 7.93 0.55 -10.80
C ALA A 103 8.43 0.43 -12.26
N GLU A 104 8.84 -0.77 -12.67
CA GLU A 104 9.31 -1.04 -14.04
C GLU A 104 8.16 -1.08 -15.07
N GLN A 105 6.98 -1.52 -14.64
CA GLN A 105 5.76 -1.62 -15.45
C GLN A 105 4.98 -0.30 -15.42
N LEU A 106 5.10 0.48 -14.35
CA LEU A 106 4.43 1.76 -14.16
C LEU A 106 5.10 2.93 -14.90
N GLY A 107 6.30 2.72 -15.43
CA GLY A 107 7.01 3.73 -16.24
C GLY A 107 6.61 3.73 -17.72
N GLY A 108 5.76 2.78 -18.16
CA GLY A 108 5.33 2.64 -19.55
C GLY A 108 4.04 3.40 -19.88
N PRO A 109 3.76 3.61 -21.18
CA PRO A 109 2.44 4.11 -21.62
C PRO A 109 1.32 3.16 -21.16
N GLY A 110 0.29 3.67 -20.48
CA GLY A 110 -0.83 2.87 -19.95
C GLY A 110 -0.57 2.23 -18.58
N ALA A 111 0.48 2.66 -17.90
CA ALA A 111 0.67 2.40 -16.49
C ALA A 111 -0.33 3.17 -15.63
N PRO A 112 -0.96 2.56 -14.61
CA PRO A 112 -1.77 3.31 -13.67
C PRO A 112 -0.89 4.34 -12.93
N TYR A 113 -1.19 5.62 -13.16
CA TYR A 113 -0.53 6.73 -12.49
C TYR A 113 -0.96 6.75 -11.02
N LEU A 114 -0.03 6.39 -10.14
CA LEU A 114 -0.20 6.50 -8.70
C LEU A 114 0.28 7.88 -8.23
N ASP A 115 -0.62 8.84 -8.15
CA ASP A 115 -0.30 10.15 -7.55
C ASP A 115 -0.19 10.05 -6.03
N CYS A 116 1.01 9.69 -5.56
CA CYS A 116 1.27 9.69 -4.12
C CYS A 116 1.57 11.09 -3.57
N GLU A 117 1.76 12.12 -4.40
CA GLU A 117 2.15 13.45 -3.92
C GLU A 117 1.01 14.12 -3.15
N GLY A 118 -0.22 14.05 -3.68
CA GLY A 118 -1.41 14.57 -3.01
C GLY A 118 -1.65 13.91 -1.63
N VAL A 119 -1.48 12.59 -1.56
CA VAL A 119 -1.55 11.81 -0.31
C VAL A 119 -0.43 12.22 0.65
N ASP A 120 0.80 12.38 0.17
CA ASP A 120 1.94 12.80 1.00
C ASP A 120 1.72 14.19 1.58
N ASP A 121 1.15 15.12 0.82
CA ASP A 121 0.80 16.47 1.30
C ASP A 121 -0.34 16.45 2.32
N LEU A 122 -1.33 15.56 2.16
CA LEU A 122 -2.35 15.33 3.18
C LEU A 122 -1.75 14.75 4.46
N LEU A 123 -0.86 13.77 4.35
CA LEU A 123 -0.16 13.16 5.48
C LEU A 123 0.68 14.18 6.24
N ARG A 124 1.42 15.08 5.57
CA ARG A 124 2.19 16.15 6.25
C ARG A 124 1.26 17.07 7.03
N ARG A 125 0.20 17.57 6.39
CA ARG A 125 -0.78 18.46 7.04
C ARG A 125 -1.43 17.82 8.27
N LYS A 126 -1.71 16.52 8.22
CA LYS A 126 -2.27 15.79 9.37
C LYS A 126 -1.21 15.46 10.43
N GLY A 127 -0.03 15.03 10.00
CA GLY A 127 1.07 14.68 10.88
C GLY A 127 1.58 15.85 11.72
N ASP A 128 1.41 17.10 11.28
CA ASP A 128 1.68 18.30 12.09
C ASP A 128 0.83 18.34 13.38
N HIS A 129 -0.32 17.66 13.39
CA HIS A 129 -1.24 17.58 14.53
C HIS A 129 -1.14 16.24 15.29
N GLU A 130 -1.03 15.12 14.57
CA GLU A 130 -1.00 13.78 15.17
C GLU A 130 0.38 13.43 15.76
N GLY A 131 1.45 13.93 15.15
CA GLY A 131 2.83 13.60 15.51
C GLY A 131 3.28 12.20 15.06
N GLY A 132 4.57 11.92 15.26
CA GLY A 132 5.18 10.65 14.88
C GLY A 132 4.74 9.49 15.78
N LEU A 133 4.80 8.28 15.25
CA LEU A 133 4.63 7.04 16.02
C LEU A 133 5.89 6.76 16.84
N ARG A 134 5.71 6.13 18.00
CA ARG A 134 6.83 5.50 18.71
C ARG A 134 7.31 4.25 17.96
N PRO A 135 8.59 3.86 18.06
CA PRO A 135 9.12 2.67 17.39
C PRO A 135 8.29 1.40 17.64
N GLU A 136 7.75 1.23 18.86
CA GLU A 136 6.97 0.05 19.23
C GLU A 136 5.56 0.03 18.59
N GLN A 137 5.11 1.15 18.01
CA GLN A 137 3.83 1.26 17.31
C GLN A 137 3.97 0.98 15.81
N ILE A 138 5.19 1.03 15.27
CA ILE A 138 5.48 0.75 13.86
C ILE A 138 5.32 -0.77 13.63
N PRO A 139 4.46 -1.20 12.69
CA PRO A 139 4.23 -2.63 12.47
C PRO A 139 5.52 -3.39 12.12
N PRO A 140 5.75 -4.59 12.67
CA PRO A 140 6.91 -5.40 12.36
C PRO A 140 7.13 -5.59 10.84
N GLY A 141 8.39 -5.51 10.43
CA GLY A 141 8.82 -5.63 9.04
C GLY A 141 8.56 -4.40 8.17
N THR A 142 7.82 -3.38 8.62
CA THR A 142 7.65 -2.17 7.80
C THR A 142 8.96 -1.40 7.73
N PRO A 143 9.33 -0.83 6.56
CA PRO A 143 10.53 -0.01 6.47
C PRO A 143 10.44 1.17 7.43
N THR A 144 11.33 1.17 8.43
CA THR A 144 11.44 2.26 9.41
C THR A 144 12.01 3.53 8.79
N SER A 145 12.52 3.46 7.56
CA SER A 145 13.01 4.61 6.81
C SER A 145 11.90 5.50 6.25
N HIS A 146 10.64 5.07 6.24
CA HIS A 146 9.57 5.90 5.70
C HIS A 146 9.30 7.11 6.61
N TRP A 147 9.34 8.31 6.03
CA TRP A 147 9.24 9.57 6.77
C TRP A 147 7.90 9.73 7.51
N TRP A 148 6.81 9.20 6.97
CA TRP A 148 5.46 9.36 7.54
C TRP A 148 5.29 8.70 8.91
N TRP A 149 6.15 7.73 9.29
CA TRP A 149 6.14 7.19 10.65
C TRP A 149 6.62 8.19 11.70
N TRP A 150 7.46 9.14 11.31
CA TRP A 150 8.22 10.00 12.22
C TRP A 150 7.78 11.45 12.18
N TYR A 151 7.06 11.83 11.12
CA TYR A 151 6.67 13.21 10.87
C TYR A 151 5.95 13.84 12.08
N PRO A 152 6.31 15.08 12.49
CA PRO A 152 7.20 16.04 11.82
C PRO A 152 8.71 15.84 12.07
N ALA A 153 9.10 14.82 12.84
CA ALA A 153 10.51 14.47 13.00
C ALA A 153 11.04 13.69 11.77
N THR A 154 12.36 13.55 11.70
CA THR A 154 13.02 12.70 10.70
C THR A 154 13.15 11.27 11.21
N PRO A 155 13.15 10.26 10.31
CA PRO A 155 13.54 8.91 10.69
C PRO A 155 14.90 8.88 11.41
N PRO A 156 15.10 7.99 12.39
CA PRO A 156 16.41 7.74 12.95
C PRO A 156 17.37 7.23 11.87
N ALA A 157 18.64 7.63 11.98
CA ALA A 157 19.71 7.21 11.07
C ALA A 157 20.08 5.73 11.22
#